data_AF-A0A5B6ZKX2-F1
#
_entry.id   AF-A0A5B6ZKX2-F1
#
_cell.length_a   1.000
_cell.length_b   1.000
_cell.length_c   1.000
_cell.angle_alpha   90.00
_cell.angle_beta   90.00
_cell.angle_gamma   90.00
#
_symmetry.space_group_name_H-M   'P 1'
#
loop_
_entity.id
_entity.type
_entity.pdbx_description
1 polymer ?
#
loop_
_entity_poly.entity_id
_entity_poly.type
_entity_poly.pdbx_seq_one_letter_code
_entity_poly.pdbx_strand_id
1 'polypeptide(L)'
;MREAAIEYRGLKLLESEVSSYMDDNSIPCGVALKKMAGLLDKSEQSIQRLIKLRNSVILSYQGYRIPTVWMLDSGIVSKIKQASIMLAKMYMKRVTKELESIRYSERESTQEALLLQGVRFAYRAHQFAGGFDSETLCAFEEIRQRVPGHLRGSQELLAGIPS
;
A
#
# COMPACT_ATOMS: atom_id res chain seq x y z
N MET A 1 -14.39 -15.29 22.55
CA MET A 1 -15.25 -14.12 22.31
C MET A 1 -14.53 -12.78 22.52
N ARG A 2 -13.89 -12.52 23.68
CA ARG A 2 -13.18 -11.26 23.94
C ARG A 2 -12.11 -10.92 22.89
N GLU A 3 -11.26 -11.89 22.56
CA GLU A 3 -10.20 -11.73 21.55
C GLU A 3 -10.78 -11.35 20.17
N ALA A 4 -11.74 -12.12 19.64
CA ALA A 4 -12.42 -11.81 18.39
C ALA A 4 -12.99 -10.38 18.33
N ALA A 5 -13.59 -9.91 19.43
CA ALA A 5 -14.15 -8.56 19.52
C ALA A 5 -13.07 -7.47 19.52
N ILE A 6 -11.95 -7.71 20.21
CA ILE A 6 -10.79 -6.79 20.24
C ILE A 6 -10.19 -6.68 18.83
N GLU A 7 -9.97 -7.80 18.16
CA GLU A 7 -9.38 -7.86 16.82
C GLU A 7 -10.28 -7.18 15.78
N TYR A 8 -11.58 -7.49 15.79
CA TYR A 8 -12.53 -6.84 14.90
C TYR A 8 -12.59 -5.32 15.13
N ARG A 9 -12.62 -4.87 16.39
CA ARG A 9 -12.61 -3.45 16.73
C ARG A 9 -11.33 -2.77 16.23
N GLY A 10 -10.18 -3.40 16.40
CA GLY A 10 -8.89 -2.89 15.92
C GLY A 10 -8.90 -2.69 14.40
N LEU A 11 -9.36 -3.68 13.65
CA LEU A 11 -9.51 -3.59 12.20
C LEU A 11 -10.51 -2.52 11.78
N LYS A 12 -11.59 -2.33 12.54
CA LYS A 12 -12.58 -1.28 12.28
C LYS A 12 -12.03 0.13 12.47
N LEU A 13 -11.23 0.35 13.51
CA LEU A 13 -10.56 1.63 13.72
C LEU A 13 -9.56 1.92 12.59
N LEU A 14 -8.78 0.91 12.19
CA LEU A 14 -7.84 1.04 11.08
C LEU A 14 -8.56 1.31 9.75
N GLU A 15 -9.63 0.58 9.46
CA GLU A 15 -10.43 0.80 8.25
C GLU A 15 -10.97 2.23 8.19
N SER A 16 -11.46 2.75 9.33
CA SER A 16 -11.89 4.14 9.44
C SER A 16 -10.73 5.13 9.27
N GLU A 17 -9.58 4.89 9.92
CA GLU A 17 -8.39 5.75 9.83
C GLU A 17 -7.91 5.89 8.39
N VAL A 18 -7.81 4.76 7.67
CA VAL A 18 -7.31 4.73 6.29
C VAL A 18 -8.35 5.29 5.31
N SER A 19 -9.64 4.95 5.47
CA SER A 19 -10.69 5.38 4.54
C SER A 19 -11.06 6.87 4.67
N SER A 20 -10.90 7.44 5.86
CA SER A 20 -11.16 8.86 6.12
C SER A 20 -9.94 9.76 5.92
N TYR A 21 -8.77 9.18 5.64
CA TYR A 21 -7.57 9.96 5.42
C TYR A 21 -7.72 10.84 4.17
N MET A 22 -7.40 12.12 4.34
CA MET A 22 -7.33 13.11 3.28
C MET A 22 -5.97 13.78 3.32
N ASP A 23 -5.38 14.00 2.14
CA ASP A 23 -4.11 14.75 2.02
C ASP A 23 -4.31 16.20 2.48
N ASP A 24 -3.40 16.66 3.34
CA ASP A 24 -3.37 18.04 3.81
C ASP A 24 -2.38 18.83 2.98
N ASN A 25 -2.90 19.77 2.19
CA ASN A 25 -2.07 20.55 1.30
C ASN A 25 -1.14 21.54 2.03
N SER A 26 -1.41 21.85 3.30
CA SER A 26 -0.66 22.84 4.08
C SER A 26 0.67 22.32 4.63
N ILE A 27 0.82 20.99 4.74
CA ILE A 27 2.05 20.37 5.30
C ILE A 27 3.08 20.08 4.21
N PRO A 28 4.39 20.02 4.54
CA PRO A 28 5.43 19.69 3.55
C PRO A 28 5.20 18.33 2.88
N CYS A 29 5.54 18.22 1.59
CA CYS A 29 5.32 17.01 0.78
C CYS A 29 5.88 15.75 1.46
N GLY A 30 7.15 15.75 1.86
CA GLY A 30 7.77 14.60 2.53
C GLY A 30 7.04 14.13 3.80
N VAL A 31 6.42 15.05 4.55
CA VAL A 31 5.63 14.71 5.75
C VAL A 31 4.32 14.03 5.36
N ALA A 32 3.63 14.55 4.34
CA ALA A 32 2.42 13.95 3.80
C ALA A 32 2.69 12.54 3.27
N LEU A 33 3.73 12.36 2.45
CA LEU A 33 4.13 11.07 1.89
C LEU A 33 4.47 10.06 3.00
N LYS A 34 5.21 10.47 4.03
CA LYS A 34 5.53 9.62 5.18
C LYS A 34 4.28 9.18 5.94
N LYS A 35 3.29 10.06 6.09
CA LYS A 35 2.02 9.73 6.76
C LYS A 35 1.22 8.69 5.97
N MET A 36 1.11 8.85 4.65
CA MET A 36 0.47 7.86 3.77
C MET A 36 1.20 6.51 3.78
N ALA A 37 2.55 6.54 3.78
CA ALA A 37 3.37 5.35 3.91
C ALA A 37 3.10 4.59 5.21
N GLY A 38 3.05 5.29 6.33
CA GLY A 38 2.74 4.70 7.63
C GLY A 38 1.34 4.08 7.70
N LEU A 39 0.34 4.66 7.03
CA LEU A 39 -1.00 4.07 6.95
C LEU A 39 -1.01 2.78 6.12
N LEU A 40 -0.26 2.72 5.02
CA LEU A 40 -0.11 1.49 4.24
C LEU A 40 0.62 0.41 5.05
N ASP A 41 1.70 0.76 5.75
CA ASP A 41 2.45 -0.15 6.62
C ASP A 41 1.54 -0.78 7.70
N LYS A 42 0.76 0.06 8.40
CA LYS A 42 -0.22 -0.40 9.40
C LYS A 42 -1.28 -1.33 8.79
N SER A 43 -1.72 -1.04 7.57
CA SER A 43 -2.70 -1.83 6.83
C SER A 43 -2.17 -3.23 6.51
N GLU A 44 -0.99 -3.30 5.92
CA GLU A 44 -0.34 -4.56 5.58
C GLU A 44 -0.09 -5.43 6.82
N GLN A 45 0.48 -4.85 7.87
CA GLN A 45 0.76 -5.58 9.11
C GLN A 45 -0.52 -6.10 9.78
N SER A 46 -1.59 -5.31 9.78
CA SER A 46 -2.85 -5.71 10.41
C SER A 46 -3.57 -6.80 9.62
N ILE A 47 -3.54 -6.73 8.29
CA ILE A 47 -4.08 -7.81 7.44
C ILE A 47 -3.23 -9.08 7.55
N GLN A 48 -1.91 -8.98 7.60
CA GLN A 48 -1.04 -10.15 7.81
C GLN A 48 -1.33 -10.83 9.16
N ARG A 49 -1.53 -10.05 10.24
CA ARG A 49 -1.94 -10.56 11.55
C ARG A 49 -3.30 -11.24 11.48
N LEU A 50 -4.28 -10.64 10.80
CA LEU A 50 -5.60 -11.22 10.61
C LEU A 50 -5.55 -12.56 9.86
N ILE A 51 -4.74 -12.66 8.81
CA ILE A 51 -4.58 -13.91 8.04
C ILE A 51 -4.04 -15.03 8.96
N LYS A 52 -3.02 -14.73 9.77
CA LYS A 52 -2.47 -15.68 10.75
C LYS A 52 -3.52 -16.10 11.79
N LEU A 53 -4.26 -15.14 12.35
CA LEU A 53 -5.33 -15.40 13.30
C LEU A 53 -6.41 -16.28 12.67
N ARG A 54 -6.92 -15.89 11.49
CA ARG A 54 -7.93 -16.64 10.73
C ARG A 54 -7.52 -18.10 10.56
N ASN A 55 -6.30 -18.34 10.10
CA ASN A 55 -5.82 -19.70 9.86
C ASN A 55 -5.74 -20.52 11.16
N SER A 56 -5.52 -19.88 12.31
CA SER A 56 -5.44 -20.54 13.61
C SER A 56 -6.79 -20.80 14.26
N VAL A 57 -7.78 -19.90 14.12
CA VAL A 57 -8.97 -19.90 14.99
C VAL A 57 -10.31 -20.06 14.26
N ILE A 58 -10.34 -20.08 12.92
CA ILE A 58 -11.61 -19.99 12.17
C ILE A 58 -12.58 -21.15 12.46
N LEU A 59 -12.10 -22.39 12.54
CA LEU A 59 -12.94 -23.56 12.85
C LEU A 59 -13.48 -23.48 14.28
N SER A 60 -12.63 -23.10 15.24
CA SER A 60 -13.02 -22.91 16.64
C SER A 60 -14.08 -21.81 16.78
N TYR A 61 -13.88 -20.66 16.14
CA TYR A 61 -14.83 -19.56 16.18
C TYR A 61 -16.19 -19.96 15.59
N GLN A 62 -16.19 -20.68 14.47
CA GLN A 62 -17.42 -21.23 13.88
C GLN A 62 -18.14 -22.20 14.84
N GLY A 63 -17.40 -23.10 15.50
CA GLY A 63 -17.95 -24.01 16.50
C GLY A 63 -18.61 -23.30 17.69
N TYR A 64 -18.05 -22.17 18.11
CA TYR A 64 -18.62 -21.30 19.15
C TYR A 64 -19.66 -20.28 18.62
N ARG A 65 -20.08 -20.39 17.36
CA ARG A 65 -21.00 -19.44 16.68
C ARG A 65 -20.54 -17.98 16.74
N ILE A 66 -19.22 -17.76 16.83
CA ILE A 66 -18.62 -16.44 16.69
C ILE A 66 -18.65 -16.07 15.20
N PRO A 67 -19.15 -14.89 14.80
CA PRO A 67 -19.13 -14.48 13.40
C PRO A 67 -17.69 -14.45 12.87
N THR A 68 -17.45 -15.05 11.69
CA THR A 68 -16.12 -15.07 11.03
C THR A 68 -16.10 -14.41 9.67
N VAL A 69 -17.26 -13.96 9.16
CA VAL A 69 -17.39 -13.28 7.85
C VAL A 69 -16.48 -12.06 7.74
N TRP A 70 -16.24 -11.33 8.84
CA TRP A 70 -15.33 -10.20 8.86
C TRP A 70 -13.86 -10.58 8.62
N MET A 71 -13.47 -11.83 8.85
CA MET A 71 -12.12 -12.35 8.63
C MET A 71 -11.87 -12.77 7.18
N LEU A 72 -12.92 -12.86 6.36
CA LEU A 72 -12.81 -13.23 4.95
C LEU A 72 -12.25 -12.08 4.13
N ASP A 73 -11.67 -12.40 2.98
CA ASP A 73 -11.09 -11.41 2.09
C ASP A 73 -12.16 -10.44 1.53
N SER A 74 -13.40 -10.92 1.39
CA SER A 74 -14.58 -10.11 1.04
C SER A 74 -15.12 -9.25 2.20
N GLY A 75 -14.63 -9.46 3.43
CA GLY A 75 -15.01 -8.74 4.62
C GLY A 75 -14.32 -7.39 4.75
N ILE A 76 -13.88 -7.04 5.97
CA ILE A 76 -13.20 -5.77 6.23
C ILE A 76 -11.86 -5.64 5.49
N VAL A 77 -11.26 -6.78 5.12
CA VAL A 77 -10.02 -6.86 4.34
C VAL A 77 -10.16 -6.13 3.00
N SER A 78 -11.25 -6.39 2.26
CA SER A 78 -11.51 -5.73 0.98
C SER A 78 -11.57 -4.21 1.10
N LYS A 79 -12.19 -3.70 2.17
CA LYS A 79 -12.33 -2.26 2.43
C LYS A 79 -10.99 -1.61 2.74
N ILE A 80 -10.18 -2.22 3.60
CA ILE A 80 -8.82 -1.74 3.90
C ILE A 80 -7.96 -1.74 2.63
N LYS A 81 -8.01 -2.81 1.83
CA LYS A 81 -7.31 -2.89 0.55
C LYS A 81 -7.74 -1.80 -0.43
N GLN A 82 -9.05 -1.56 -0.56
CA GLN A 82 -9.59 -0.50 -1.42
C GLN A 82 -9.14 0.89 -0.94
N ALA A 83 -9.17 1.13 0.37
CA ALA A 83 -8.70 2.39 0.95
C ALA A 83 -7.19 2.60 0.72
N SER A 84 -6.38 1.53 0.76
CA SER A 84 -4.96 1.59 0.37
C SER A 84 -4.73 1.97 -1.09
N ILE A 85 -5.61 1.57 -2.02
CA ILE A 85 -5.55 2.06 -3.40
C ILE A 85 -5.86 3.56 -3.47
N MET A 86 -6.79 4.04 -2.65
CA MET A 86 -7.07 5.48 -2.56
C MET A 86 -5.88 6.25 -1.97
N LEU A 87 -5.17 5.69 -0.98
CA LEU A 87 -3.90 6.25 -0.50
C LEU A 87 -2.87 6.35 -1.62
N ALA A 88 -2.70 5.31 -2.44
CA ALA A 88 -1.80 5.34 -3.61
C ALA A 88 -2.14 6.47 -4.58
N LYS A 89 -3.43 6.66 -4.88
CA LYS A 89 -3.89 7.77 -5.74
C LYS A 89 -3.54 9.14 -5.13
N MET A 90 -3.76 9.34 -3.84
CA MET A 90 -3.41 10.60 -3.15
C MET A 90 -1.90 10.82 -3.12
N TYR A 91 -1.12 9.78 -2.84
CA TYR A 91 0.33 9.81 -2.84
C TYR A 91 0.87 10.26 -4.20
N MET A 92 0.38 9.65 -5.29
CA MET A 92 0.81 10.00 -6.64
C MET A 92 0.43 11.44 -7.01
N LYS A 93 -0.76 11.92 -6.62
CA LYS A 93 -1.13 13.32 -6.80
C LYS A 93 -0.19 14.28 -6.07
N ARG A 94 0.22 13.94 -4.85
CA ARG A 94 1.17 14.74 -4.05
C ARG A 94 2.54 14.79 -4.71
N VAL A 95 3.02 13.64 -5.20
CA VAL A 95 4.28 13.53 -5.97
C VAL A 95 4.23 14.37 -7.24
N THR A 96 3.17 14.28 -8.04
CA THR A 96 3.03 15.06 -9.28
C THR A 96 3.10 16.56 -9.01
N LYS A 97 2.34 17.05 -8.01
CA LYS A 97 2.35 18.47 -7.63
C LYS A 97 3.73 18.96 -7.20
N GLU A 98 4.44 18.14 -6.42
CA GLU A 98 5.80 18.48 -5.98
C GLU A 98 6.78 18.49 -7.16
N LEU A 99 6.68 17.53 -8.09
CA LEU A 99 7.50 17.51 -9.31
C LEU A 99 7.25 18.75 -10.18
N GLU A 100 6.00 19.18 -10.33
CA GLU A 100 5.67 20.42 -11.05
C GLU A 100 6.28 21.66 -10.40
N SER A 101 6.36 21.71 -9.06
CA SER A 101 7.03 22.79 -8.33
C SER A 101 8.55 22.77 -8.51
N ILE A 102 9.15 21.58 -8.65
CA ILE A 102 10.61 21.41 -8.82
C ILE A 102 11.04 21.60 -10.28
N ARG A 103 10.15 21.51 -11.28
CA ARG A 103 10.49 21.72 -12.71
C ARG A 103 11.15 23.07 -13.02
N TYR A 104 10.99 24.05 -12.13
CA TYR A 104 11.64 25.36 -12.23
C TYR A 104 13.00 25.43 -11.49
N SER A 105 13.52 24.28 -11.04
CA SER A 105 14.78 24.10 -10.31
C SER A 105 15.65 23.04 -10.99
N GLU A 106 16.96 23.31 -11.18
CA GLU A 106 17.93 22.43 -11.88
C GLU A 106 18.30 21.11 -11.13
N ARG A 107 17.48 20.64 -10.18
CA ARG A 107 17.80 19.46 -9.34
C ARG A 107 17.19 18.17 -9.88
N GLU A 108 17.67 17.70 -11.02
CA GLU A 108 17.20 16.50 -11.71
C GLU A 108 17.21 15.24 -10.81
N SER A 109 18.28 15.03 -10.03
CA SER A 109 18.41 13.88 -9.12
C SER A 109 17.33 13.82 -8.02
N THR A 110 16.81 14.99 -7.60
CA THR A 110 15.75 15.05 -6.59
C THR A 110 14.39 14.67 -7.19
N GLN A 111 14.15 15.04 -8.46
CA GLN A 111 12.94 14.66 -9.18
C GLN A 111 12.89 13.14 -9.43
N GLU A 112 14.01 12.54 -9.85
CA GLU A 112 14.11 11.10 -10.07
C GLU A 112 13.87 10.29 -8.79
N ALA A 113 14.47 10.69 -7.68
CA ALA A 113 14.30 10.02 -6.39
C ALA A 113 12.83 10.05 -5.92
N LEU A 114 12.17 11.22 -6.08
CA LEU A 114 10.76 11.39 -5.72
C LEU A 114 9.84 10.55 -6.60
N LEU A 115 10.10 10.51 -7.91
CA LEU A 115 9.36 9.67 -8.86
C LEU A 115 9.51 8.18 -8.50
N LEU A 116 10.74 7.73 -8.27
CA LEU A 116 11.02 6.34 -7.89
C LEU A 116 10.32 5.95 -6.59
N GLN A 117 10.31 6.84 -5.61
CA GLN A 117 9.57 6.64 -4.36
C GLN A 117 8.06 6.52 -4.61
N GLY A 118 7.49 7.36 -5.47
CA GLY A 118 6.09 7.29 -5.89
C GLY A 118 5.72 5.97 -6.56
N VAL A 119 6.51 5.54 -7.55
CA VAL A 119 6.30 4.27 -8.25
C VAL A 119 6.37 3.09 -7.28
N ARG A 120 7.36 3.06 -6.38
CA ARG A 120 7.48 2.01 -5.36
C ARG A 120 6.27 1.96 -4.42
N PHE A 121 5.78 3.12 -3.99
CA PHE A 121 4.61 3.20 -3.12
C PHE A 121 3.34 2.69 -3.82
N ALA A 122 3.08 3.19 -5.03
CA ALA A 122 1.92 2.76 -5.82
C ALA A 122 1.96 1.25 -6.10
N TYR A 123 3.12 0.75 -6.55
CA TYR A 123 3.33 -0.68 -6.79
C TYR A 123 2.99 -1.53 -5.57
N ARG A 124 3.54 -1.16 -4.41
CA ARG A 124 3.31 -1.86 -3.14
C ARG A 124 1.83 -1.86 -2.75
N ALA A 125 1.15 -0.72 -2.82
CA ALA A 125 -0.27 -0.62 -2.50
C ALA A 125 -1.15 -1.50 -3.41
N HIS A 126 -0.82 -1.55 -4.70
CA HIS A 126 -1.51 -2.41 -5.66
C HIS A 126 -1.26 -3.90 -5.42
N GLN A 127 -0.02 -4.30 -5.16
CA GLN A 127 0.29 -5.69 -4.75
C GLN A 127 -0.49 -6.08 -3.50
N PHE A 128 -0.52 -5.21 -2.48
CA PHE A 128 -1.27 -5.43 -1.27
C PHE A 128 -2.77 -5.62 -1.54
N ALA A 129 -3.35 -4.85 -2.46
CA ALA A 129 -4.77 -4.92 -2.77
C ALA A 129 -5.18 -6.18 -3.57
N GLY A 130 -4.23 -6.96 -4.08
CA GLY A 130 -4.51 -8.15 -4.89
C GLY A 130 -4.01 -8.08 -6.34
N GLY A 131 -3.18 -7.08 -6.67
CA GLY A 131 -2.41 -7.04 -7.91
C GLY A 131 -2.86 -5.99 -8.94
N PHE A 132 -2.05 -5.89 -9.98
CA PHE A 132 -2.34 -5.23 -11.24
C PHE A 132 -2.86 -6.30 -12.23
N ASP A 133 -3.75 -5.94 -13.16
CA ASP A 133 -4.06 -6.85 -14.26
C ASP A 133 -2.83 -7.12 -15.13
N SER A 134 -2.88 -8.20 -15.92
CA SER A 134 -1.75 -8.63 -16.76
C SER A 134 -1.30 -7.54 -17.74
N GLU A 135 -2.23 -6.72 -18.20
CA GLU A 135 -1.97 -5.60 -19.10
C GLU A 135 -1.15 -4.50 -18.41
N THR A 136 -1.53 -4.13 -17.19
CA THR A 136 -0.82 -3.12 -16.39
C THR A 136 0.57 -3.60 -15.99
N LEU A 137 0.75 -4.89 -15.66
CA LEU A 137 2.07 -5.47 -15.41
C LEU A 137 2.98 -5.41 -16.64
N CYS A 138 2.43 -5.74 -17.82
CA CYS A 138 3.17 -5.70 -19.08
C CYS A 138 3.63 -4.27 -19.41
N ALA A 139 2.77 -3.27 -19.19
CA ALA A 139 3.12 -1.86 -19.38
C ALA A 139 4.29 -1.41 -18.48
N PHE A 140 4.33 -1.84 -17.21
CA PHE A 140 5.46 -1.57 -16.33
C PHE A 140 6.76 -2.23 -16.81
N GLU A 141 6.68 -3.45 -17.35
CA GLU A 141 7.84 -4.13 -17.92
C GLU A 141 8.35 -3.45 -19.19
N GLU A 142 7.46 -2.96 -20.06
CA GLU A 142 7.86 -2.18 -21.23
C GLU A 142 8.58 -0.89 -20.83
N ILE A 143 8.06 -0.17 -19.83
CA ILE A 143 8.73 1.03 -19.29
C ILE A 143 10.12 0.64 -18.77
N ARG A 144 10.23 -0.45 -18.01
CA ARG A 144 11.52 -0.95 -17.49
C ARG A 144 12.52 -1.26 -18.61
N GLN A 145 12.07 -1.83 -19.73
CA GLN A 145 12.93 -2.14 -20.87
C GLN A 145 13.39 -0.88 -21.64
N ARG A 146 12.60 0.20 -21.58
CA ARG A 146 12.89 1.48 -22.25
C ARG A 146 13.76 2.43 -21.44
N VAL A 147 14.02 2.17 -20.15
CA VAL A 147 14.94 2.97 -19.32
C VAL A 147 16.40 2.57 -19.65
N PRO A 148 17.27 3.51 -20.10
CA PRO A 148 18.65 3.21 -20.50
C PRO A 148 19.50 2.63 -19.36
N GLY A 149 20.37 1.68 -19.71
CA GLY A 149 21.20 0.89 -18.78
C GLY A 149 22.19 1.64 -17.89
N HIS A 150 22.27 2.98 -17.94
CA HIS A 150 23.09 3.77 -17.02
C HIS A 150 22.50 3.88 -15.60
N LEU A 151 21.20 3.60 -15.43
CA LEU A 151 20.53 3.47 -14.14
C LEU A 151 20.56 2.03 -13.56
N ARG A 152 21.29 1.11 -14.22
CA ARG A 152 21.36 -0.33 -13.88
C ARG A 152 22.37 -0.66 -12.76
N GLY A 153 22.93 0.35 -12.10
CA GLY A 153 24.00 0.24 -11.10
C GLY A 153 23.55 0.00 -9.64
N SER A 154 22.43 -0.69 -9.40
CA SER A 154 22.02 -1.07 -8.03
C SER A 154 21.31 -2.42 -8.04
N GLN A 155 21.99 -3.41 -8.63
CA GLN A 155 21.43 -4.72 -8.98
C GLN A 155 21.40 -5.75 -7.83
N GLU A 156 21.58 -5.36 -6.57
CA GLU A 156 21.71 -6.34 -5.46
C GLU A 156 20.51 -6.48 -4.53
N LEU A 157 19.40 -5.74 -4.71
CA LEU A 157 18.32 -5.76 -3.70
C LEU A 157 17.20 -6.78 -3.92
N LEU A 158 17.16 -7.56 -5.01
CA LEU A 158 16.01 -8.43 -5.32
C LEU A 158 16.36 -9.82 -5.88
N ALA A 159 17.50 -10.40 -5.50
CA ALA A 159 17.87 -11.79 -5.84
C ALA A 159 17.11 -12.86 -5.02
N GLY A 160 15.85 -12.60 -4.65
CA GLY A 160 15.14 -13.38 -3.61
C GLY A 160 13.72 -13.81 -3.96
N ILE A 161 13.41 -14.14 -5.22
CA ILE A 161 12.11 -14.74 -5.56
C ILE A 161 12.34 -16.02 -6.36
N PRO A 162 12.17 -17.22 -5.75
CA PRO A 162 12.11 -18.46 -6.51
C PRO A 162 10.74 -18.60 -7.20
N SER A 163 10.78 -19.26 -8.37
CA SER A 163 9.67 -19.54 -9.29
C SER A 163 8.50 -20.30 -8.68
#